data_AF-A0A804RIP1-F1
#
_entry.id   AF-A0A804RIP1-F1
#
_cell.length_a   1.000
_cell.length_b   1.000
_cell.length_c   1.000
_cell.angle_alpha   90.00
_cell.angle_beta   90.00
_cell.angle_gamma   90.00
#
_symmetry.space_group_name_H-M   'P 1'
#
loop_
_entity.id
_entity.type
_entity.pdbx_description
1 polymer ?
#
loop_
_entity_poly.entity_id
_entity_poly.type
_entity_poly.pdbx_seq_one_letter_code
_entity_poly.pdbx_strand_id
1 'polypeptide(L)'
;MARIKVHELRGKSKTDLQAQLKELKSELSLLRVAKIVRTSIARVLTVISQKQKSALREAYKKKKLLPLDLRPKKTRAIRRRLTKYQLSLKTEREKKREKYFPMRKYAIKA
;
A
#
# COMPACT_ATOMS: atom_id res chain seq x y z
N MET A 1 26.98 20.49 -3.85
CA MET A 1 25.87 20.18 -2.91
C MET A 1 25.94 18.74 -2.42
N ALA A 2 25.81 18.54 -1.11
CA ALA A 2 25.72 17.20 -0.52
C ALA A 2 24.38 16.53 -0.84
N ARG A 3 24.39 15.20 -0.92
CA ARG A 3 23.23 14.39 -1.27
C ARG A 3 22.26 14.31 -0.08
N ILE A 4 21.07 14.93 -0.19
CA ILE A 4 20.02 14.92 0.85
C ILE A 4 19.62 13.49 1.23
N LYS A 5 19.64 13.15 2.52
CA LYS A 5 19.23 11.83 3.01
C LYS A 5 17.73 11.79 3.27
N VAL A 6 17.09 10.66 2.94
CA VAL A 6 15.62 10.55 3.01
C VAL A 6 15.10 10.53 4.45
N HIS A 7 15.84 9.98 5.40
CA HIS A 7 15.41 9.94 6.80
C HIS A 7 15.31 11.34 7.42
N GLU A 8 16.20 12.26 7.05
CA GLU A 8 16.17 13.66 7.49
C GLU A 8 14.89 14.36 7.02
N LEU A 9 14.42 14.06 5.81
CA LEU A 9 13.18 14.64 5.25
C LEU A 9 11.92 14.14 5.96
N ARG A 10 11.94 12.96 6.59
CA ARG A 10 10.76 12.40 7.27
C ARG A 10 10.42 13.16 8.54
N GLY A 11 11.39 13.77 9.23
CA GLY A 11 11.16 14.59 10.41
C GLY A 11 10.62 16.01 10.11
N LYS A 12 10.82 16.52 8.89
CA LYS A 12 10.44 17.89 8.51
C LYS A 12 8.94 18.06 8.29
N SER A 13 8.43 19.28 8.48
CA SER A 13 7.03 19.63 8.23
C SER A 13 6.72 19.70 6.72
N LYS A 14 5.43 19.74 6.36
CA LYS A 14 5.00 19.86 4.95
C LYS A 14 5.45 21.18 4.32
N THR A 15 5.37 22.27 5.09
CA THR A 15 5.76 23.61 4.65
C THR A 15 7.26 23.67 4.36
N ASP A 16 8.08 23.09 5.23
CA ASP A 16 9.54 23.06 5.05
C ASP A 16 9.94 22.26 3.81
N LEU A 17 9.26 21.13 3.56
CA LEU A 17 9.49 20.33 2.37
C LEU A 17 9.09 21.07 1.09
N GLN A 18 8.05 21.90 1.13
CA GLN A 18 7.63 22.72 -0.02
C GLN A 18 8.59 23.87 -0.28
N ALA A 19 9.11 24.53 0.77
CA ALA A 19 10.15 25.55 0.66
C ALA A 19 11.42 24.97 0.05
N GLN A 20 11.92 23.85 0.61
CA GLN A 20 13.10 23.14 0.10
C GLN A 20 12.91 22.68 -1.36
N LEU A 21 11.71 22.27 -1.74
CA LEU A 21 11.41 21.91 -3.13
C LEU A 21 11.48 23.11 -4.09
N LYS A 22 11.05 24.30 -3.65
CA LYS A 22 11.10 25.53 -4.46
C LYS A 22 12.54 25.95 -4.72
N GLU A 23 13.38 25.93 -3.68
CA GLU A 23 14.81 26.25 -3.77
C GLU A 23 15.57 25.32 -4.71
N LEU A 24 15.35 24.01 -4.58
CA LEU A 24 15.98 23.02 -5.47
C LEU A 24 15.55 23.19 -6.93
N LYS A 25 14.31 23.63 -7.19
CA LYS A 25 13.83 23.92 -8.55
C LYS A 25 14.49 25.18 -9.14
N SER A 26 14.63 26.25 -8.35
CA SER A 26 15.34 27.45 -8.81
C SER A 26 16.82 27.14 -9.09
N GLU A 27 17.48 26.39 -8.22
CA GLU A 27 18.87 25.98 -8.41
C GLU A 27 19.04 25.10 -9.67
N LEU A 28 18.14 24.14 -9.89
CA LEU A 28 18.15 23.32 -11.10
C LEU A 28 18.02 24.17 -12.37
N SER A 29 17.19 25.23 -12.33
CA SER A 29 17.01 26.14 -13.48
C SER A 29 18.31 26.89 -13.81
N LEU A 30 19.08 27.28 -12.79
CA LEU A 30 20.37 27.94 -12.97
C LEU A 30 21.43 26.98 -13.54
N LEU A 31 21.48 25.74 -13.04
CA LEU A 31 22.47 24.75 -13.45
C LEU A 31 22.12 24.01 -14.77
N ARG A 32 20.85 24.09 -15.21
CA ARG A 32 20.21 23.46 -16.39
C ARG A 32 20.32 21.92 -16.50
N VAL A 33 21.47 21.31 -16.20
CA VAL A 33 21.69 19.86 -16.24
C VAL A 33 22.50 19.41 -15.03
N ALA A 34 21.83 19.18 -13.90
CA ALA A 34 22.44 18.61 -12.70
C ALA A 34 21.73 17.31 -12.29
N LYS A 35 22.40 16.15 -12.43
CA LYS A 35 21.86 14.84 -12.01
C LYS A 35 21.56 14.81 -10.51
N ILE A 36 22.45 15.37 -9.69
CA ILE A 36 22.34 15.37 -8.23
C ILE A 36 21.07 16.13 -7.78
N VAL A 37 20.87 17.34 -8.29
CA VAL A 37 19.71 18.18 -7.93
C VAL A 37 18.39 17.52 -8.36
N ARG A 38 18.34 16.92 -9.56
CA ARG A 38 17.18 16.14 -10.01
C ARG A 38 16.84 14.98 -9.06
N THR A 39 17.84 14.23 -8.62
CA THR A 39 17.61 13.14 -7.65
C THR A 39 17.15 13.65 -6.29
N SER A 40 17.62 14.82 -5.84
CA SER A 40 17.17 15.46 -4.61
C SER A 40 15.70 15.89 -4.68
N ILE A 41 15.29 16.53 -5.78
CA ILE A 41 13.88 16.92 -6.03
C ILE A 41 12.97 15.69 -5.98
N ALA A 42 13.36 14.60 -6.65
CA ALA A 42 12.58 13.36 -6.66
C ALA A 42 12.40 12.75 -5.25
N ARG A 43 13.42 12.83 -4.39
CA ARG A 43 13.34 12.39 -2.98
C ARG A 43 12.35 13.21 -2.18
N VAL A 44 12.40 14.54 -2.28
CA VAL A 44 11.48 15.44 -1.57
C VAL A 44 10.04 15.17 -2.00
N LEU A 45 9.77 15.09 -3.31
CA LEU A 45 8.45 14.77 -3.85
C LEU A 45 7.94 13.41 -3.38
N THR A 46 8.82 12.41 -3.32
CA THR A 46 8.48 11.07 -2.85
C THR A 46 8.04 11.10 -1.38
N VAL A 47 8.76 11.81 -0.52
CA VAL A 47 8.41 11.92 0.91
C VAL A 47 7.10 12.67 1.11
N ILE A 48 6.86 13.76 0.38
CA ILE A 48 5.58 14.49 0.41
C ILE A 48 4.42 13.54 0.04
N SER A 49 4.56 12.79 -1.07
CA SER A 49 3.53 11.86 -1.52
C SER A 49 3.30 10.71 -0.53
N GLN A 50 4.37 10.17 0.06
CA GLN A 50 4.29 9.13 1.10
C GLN A 50 3.51 9.62 2.32
N LYS A 51 3.83 10.81 2.84
CA LYS A 51 3.13 11.40 3.99
C LYS A 51 1.65 11.64 3.67
N GLN A 52 1.33 12.24 2.52
CA GLN A 52 -0.05 12.46 2.09
C GLN A 52 -0.84 11.15 1.98
N LYS A 53 -0.28 10.12 1.33
CA LYS A 53 -0.93 8.81 1.20
C LYS A 53 -1.10 8.12 2.56
N SER A 54 -0.14 8.25 3.48
CA SER A 54 -0.26 7.68 4.83
C SER A 54 -1.41 8.30 5.62
N ALA A 55 -1.53 9.64 5.61
CA ALA A 55 -2.64 10.35 6.24
C ALA A 55 -3.99 9.96 5.63
N LEU A 56 -4.07 9.86 4.30
CA LEU A 56 -5.28 9.42 3.59
C LEU A 56 -5.65 7.97 3.97
N ARG A 57 -4.67 7.07 4.10
CA ARG A 57 -4.93 5.67 4.49
C ARG A 57 -5.52 5.58 5.88
N GLU A 58 -5.02 6.35 6.85
CA GLU A 58 -5.59 6.37 8.20
C GLU A 58 -7.02 6.93 8.21
N ALA A 59 -7.28 8.02 7.48
CA ALA A 59 -8.62 8.61 7.38
C ALA A 59 -9.67 7.67 6.75
N TYR A 60 -9.25 6.74 5.88
CA TYR A 60 -10.15 5.81 5.18
C TYR A 60 -10.08 4.35 5.70
N LYS A 61 -9.28 4.06 6.72
CA LYS A 61 -8.94 2.69 7.17
C LYS A 61 -10.13 1.78 7.45
N LYS A 62 -11.21 2.31 8.01
CA LYS A 62 -12.42 1.56 8.40
C LYS A 62 -13.63 1.86 7.50
N LYS A 63 -13.45 2.67 6.45
CA LYS A 63 -14.54 3.01 5.54
C LYS A 63 -14.77 1.87 4.55
N LYS A 64 -16.03 1.51 4.32
CA LYS A 64 -16.42 0.47 3.37
C LYS A 64 -15.95 0.80 1.93
N LEU A 65 -16.06 2.07 1.54
CA LEU A 65 -15.70 2.53 0.21
C LEU A 65 -14.36 3.28 0.26
N LEU A 66 -13.39 2.74 -0.47
CA LEU A 66 -12.07 3.35 -0.65
C LEU A 66 -11.97 4.00 -2.05
N PRO A 67 -11.32 5.19 -2.15
CA PRO A 67 -10.88 5.76 -3.42
C PRO A 67 -10.03 4.77 -4.22
N LEU A 68 -10.10 4.83 -5.56
CA LEU A 68 -9.38 3.91 -6.46
C LEU A 68 -7.88 3.84 -6.16
N ASP A 69 -7.24 4.97 -5.87
CA ASP A 69 -5.79 5.08 -5.60
C ASP A 69 -5.33 4.34 -4.34
N LEU A 70 -6.23 4.16 -3.37
CA LEU A 70 -5.93 3.47 -2.11
C LEU A 70 -6.23 1.98 -2.15
N ARG A 71 -6.94 1.50 -3.18
CA ARG A 71 -7.32 0.09 -3.29
C ARG A 71 -6.08 -0.79 -3.45
N PRO A 72 -6.08 -2.01 -2.89
CA PRO A 72 -5.03 -2.98 -3.14
C PRO A 72 -4.88 -3.26 -4.64
N LYS A 73 -3.64 -3.24 -5.15
CA LYS A 73 -3.33 -3.57 -6.54
C LYS A 73 -3.40 -5.09 -6.74
N LYS A 74 -4.55 -5.56 -7.23
CA LYS A 74 -4.82 -6.98 -7.55
C LYS A 74 -5.34 -7.09 -8.98
N THR A 75 -5.11 -8.23 -9.63
CA THR A 75 -5.68 -8.50 -10.96
C THR A 75 -7.21 -8.54 -10.89
N ARG A 76 -7.88 -8.31 -12.03
CA ARG A 76 -9.35 -8.34 -12.14
C ARG A 76 -9.91 -9.70 -11.70
N ALA A 77 -9.27 -10.79 -12.11
CA ALA A 77 -9.66 -12.15 -11.71
C ALA A 77 -9.63 -12.33 -10.17
N ILE A 78 -8.55 -11.90 -9.51
CA ILE A 78 -8.44 -11.98 -8.04
C ILE A 78 -9.47 -11.10 -7.33
N ARG A 79 -9.88 -9.97 -7.91
CA ARG A 79 -10.92 -9.10 -7.34
C ARG A 79 -12.33 -9.71 -7.47
N ARG A 80 -12.58 -10.51 -8.51
CA ARG A 80 -13.90 -11.10 -8.78
C ARG A 80 -14.13 -12.46 -8.11
N ARG A 81 -13.07 -13.18 -7.73
CA ARG A 81 -13.21 -14.48 -7.06
C ARG A 81 -13.92 -14.34 -5.71
N LEU A 82 -14.58 -15.41 -5.27
CA LEU A 82 -15.18 -15.51 -3.95
C LEU A 82 -14.12 -15.35 -2.85
N THR A 83 -14.53 -14.77 -1.73
CA THR A 83 -13.71 -14.73 -0.51
C THR A 83 -13.55 -16.14 0.07
N LYS A 84 -12.46 -16.37 0.83
CA LYS A 84 -12.24 -17.67 1.51
C LYS A 84 -13.42 -18.05 2.41
N TYR A 85 -14.01 -17.06 3.08
CA TYR A 85 -15.20 -17.24 3.90
C TYR A 85 -16.38 -17.73 3.07
N GLN A 86 -16.68 -17.05 1.95
CA GLN A 86 -17.75 -17.47 1.03
C GLN A 86 -17.52 -18.88 0.49
N LEU A 87 -16.29 -19.23 0.13
CA LEU A 87 -15.94 -20.59 -0.31
C LEU A 87 -16.11 -21.64 0.79
N SER A 88 -15.95 -21.25 2.06
CA SER A 88 -16.13 -22.14 3.21
C SER A 88 -17.58 -22.22 3.72
N LEU A 89 -18.49 -21.40 3.18
CA LEU A 89 -19.89 -21.45 3.58
C LEU A 89 -20.51 -22.77 3.14
N LYS A 90 -20.91 -23.57 4.13
CA LYS A 90 -21.63 -24.82 3.93
C LYS A 90 -23.09 -24.62 4.30
N THR A 91 -23.98 -25.32 3.61
CA THR A 91 -25.41 -25.35 3.97
C THR A 91 -25.58 -26.03 5.33
N GLU A 92 -26.65 -25.69 6.06
CA GLU A 92 -26.95 -26.35 7.34
C GLU A 92 -27.10 -27.88 7.19
N ARG A 93 -27.63 -28.33 6.04
CA ARG A 93 -27.73 -29.74 5.69
C ARG A 93 -26.34 -30.39 5.58
N GLU A 94 -25.42 -29.74 4.87
CA GLU A 94 -24.05 -30.25 4.71
C GLU A 94 -23.28 -30.24 6.01
N LYS A 95 -23.38 -29.17 6.82
CA LYS A 95 -22.77 -29.12 8.17
C LYS A 95 -23.24 -30.27 9.05
N LYS A 96 -24.55 -30.56 9.06
CA LYS A 96 -25.12 -31.71 9.79
C LYS A 96 -24.53 -33.03 9.27
N ARG A 97 -24.49 -33.23 7.95
CA ARG A 97 -23.93 -34.44 7.33
C ARG A 97 -22.47 -34.66 7.74
N GLU A 98 -21.63 -33.63 7.66
CA GLU A 98 -20.22 -33.72 8.04
C GLU A 98 -20.01 -33.98 9.52
N LYS A 99 -20.84 -33.37 10.38
CA LYS A 99 -20.82 -33.61 11.82
C LYS A 99 -21.16 -35.06 12.17
N TYR A 100 -22.19 -35.62 11.52
CA TYR A 100 -22.65 -36.98 11.80
C TYR A 100 -21.78 -38.05 11.14
N PHE A 101 -21.24 -37.79 9.95
CA PHE A 101 -20.45 -38.74 9.17
C PHE A 101 -19.05 -38.18 8.85
N PRO A 102 -18.16 -38.07 9.85
CA PRO A 102 -16.79 -37.62 9.59
C PRO A 102 -16.02 -38.69 8.80
N MET A 103 -15.17 -38.25 7.87
CA MET A 103 -14.20 -39.17 7.24
C MET A 103 -13.24 -39.69 8.31
N ARG A 104 -13.31 -41.01 8.56
CA ARG A 104 -12.42 -41.69 9.48
C ARG A 104 -11.18 -42.16 8.73
N LYS A 105 -10.00 -41.93 9.29
CA LYS A 105 -8.76 -42.53 8.79
C LYS A 105 -8.71 -43.98 9.29
N TYR A 106 -8.54 -44.92 8.38
CA TYR A 106 -8.34 -46.34 8.70
C TYR A 106 -7.20 -46.91 7.85
N ALA A 107 -6.60 -47.99 8.31
CA ALA A 107 -5.62 -48.77 7.59
C ALA A 107 -6.05 -50.24 7.58
N ILE A 108 -5.73 -50.95 6.51
CA ILE A 108 -5.96 -52.39 6.40
C ILE A 108 -4.64 -53.07 6.73
N LYS A 109 -4.68 -54.04 7.65
CA LYS A 109 -3.52 -54.86 7.99
C LYS A 109 -3.30 -55.86 6.84
N ALA A 110 -2.06 -55.99 6.40
CA ALA A 110 -1.66 -57.01 5.44
C ALA A 110 -1.76 -58.42 6.05
#